data_AF-A0A8S2UJA3-F1
#
_entry.id   AF-A0A8S2UJA3-F1
#
_cell.length_a   1.000
_cell.length_b   1.000
_cell.length_c   1.000
_cell.angle_alpha   90.00
_cell.angle_beta   90.00
_cell.angle_gamma   90.00
#
_symmetry.space_group_name_H-M   'P 1'
#
loop_
_entity.id
_entity.type
_entity.pdbx_description
1 polymer ?
#
loop_
_entity_poly.entity_id
_entity_poly.type
_entity_poly.pdbx_seq_one_letter_code
_entity_poly.pdbx_strand_id
1 'polypeptide(L)'
;MKWNWPFIDLFGFQENSTHIWFEAPVDKKYIFPLVLRPIASQWLWSPRSIFGYYRSLQKRHNVYAAAPSFDETCLQQRYSHRYESTTQKFLAVNCSQLHNIYPYIRRTCNETKYFEYLMINEKTPMYSLNTDEDAYAHL
;
A
#
# COMPACT_ATOMS: atom_id res chain seq x y z
N MET A 1 -0.04 -12.11 31.46
CA MET A 1 -0.84 -11.23 30.60
C MET A 1 -1.19 -12.01 29.35
N LYS A 2 -2.46 -12.04 28.94
CA LYS A 2 -2.91 -12.74 27.74
C LYS A 2 -3.20 -11.68 26.68
N TRP A 3 -2.47 -11.73 25.56
CA TRP A 3 -2.75 -10.86 24.42
C TRP A 3 -4.16 -11.19 23.90
N ASN A 4 -4.99 -10.17 23.75
CA ASN A 4 -6.33 -10.29 23.21
C ASN A 4 -6.34 -9.68 21.81
N TRP A 5 -6.88 -10.43 20.86
CA TRP A 5 -7.06 -9.98 19.48
C TRP A 5 -8.39 -9.23 19.36
N PRO A 6 -8.46 -8.12 18.59
CA PRO A 6 -7.40 -7.52 17.76
C PRO A 6 -6.43 -6.61 18.54
N PHE A 7 -5.19 -6.50 18.06
CA PHE A 7 -4.14 -5.60 18.56
C PHE A 7 -3.54 -4.74 17.44
N ILE A 8 -2.78 -3.70 17.80
CA ILE A 8 -2.06 -2.82 16.89
C ILE A 8 -0.57 -2.95 17.20
N ASP A 9 0.23 -3.25 16.18
CA ASP A 9 1.68 -3.23 16.28
C ASP A 9 2.24 -1.84 15.96
N LEU A 10 3.18 -1.39 16.79
CA LEU A 10 3.90 -0.13 16.59
C LEU A 10 5.36 -0.43 16.28
N PHE A 11 5.81 0.02 15.11
CA PHE A 11 7.18 -0.18 14.66
C PHE A 11 7.95 1.14 14.69
N GLY A 12 9.08 1.14 15.38
CA GLY A 12 10.06 2.23 15.28
C GLY A 12 10.89 2.11 14.01
N PHE A 13 11.39 3.23 13.51
CA PHE A 13 12.34 3.27 12.40
C PHE A 13 13.54 4.16 12.75
N GLN A 14 14.68 3.87 12.15
CA GLN A 14 15.83 4.78 12.13
C GLN A 14 15.78 5.64 10.87
N GLU A 15 16.45 6.79 10.86
CA GLU A 15 16.46 7.66 9.68
C GLU A 15 17.77 8.42 9.49
N ASN A 16 17.96 8.91 8.27
CA ASN A 16 19.00 9.84 7.87
C ASN A 16 18.41 10.91 6.94
N SER A 17 19.23 11.70 6.26
CA SER A 17 18.76 12.78 5.39
C SER A 17 17.85 12.35 4.24
N THR A 18 17.95 11.10 3.76
CA THR A 18 17.26 10.64 2.53
C THR A 18 16.38 9.43 2.73
N HIS A 19 16.58 8.62 3.76
CA HIS A 19 15.84 7.36 3.92
C HIS A 19 15.35 7.16 5.37
N ILE A 20 14.37 6.26 5.50
CA ILE A 20 14.02 5.60 6.78
C ILE A 20 14.37 4.11 6.70
N TRP A 21 14.67 3.49 7.83
CA TRP A 21 15.01 2.07 7.96
C TRP A 21 14.10 1.40 8.97
N PHE A 22 13.39 0.38 8.51
CA PHE A 22 12.75 -0.60 9.37
C PHE A 22 13.38 -1.98 9.12
N GLU A 23 12.92 -2.69 8.07
CA GLU A 23 13.60 -3.90 7.55
C GLU A 23 14.48 -3.58 6.34
N ALA A 24 14.14 -2.49 5.64
CA ALA A 24 14.78 -2.05 4.42
C ALA A 24 14.82 -0.53 4.35
N PRO A 25 15.81 0.08 3.68
CA PRO A 25 15.82 1.52 3.51
C PRO A 25 14.72 1.93 2.54
N VAL A 26 13.89 2.91 2.89
CA VAL A 26 12.91 3.50 1.97
C VAL A 26 13.20 5.00 1.84
N ASP A 27 13.21 5.50 0.61
CA ASP A 27 13.45 6.90 0.33
C ASP A 27 12.33 7.76 0.95
N LYS A 28 12.72 8.74 1.77
CA LYS A 28 11.84 9.64 2.51
C LYS A 28 10.87 10.35 1.58
N LYS A 29 11.24 10.60 0.33
CA LYS A 29 10.36 11.27 -0.64
C LYS A 29 9.08 10.49 -0.96
N TYR A 30 9.04 9.18 -0.74
CA TYR A 30 7.83 8.36 -0.90
C TYR A 30 6.91 8.41 0.32
N ILE A 31 7.45 8.84 1.46
CA ILE A 31 6.74 8.87 2.75
C ILE A 31 6.30 10.30 3.08
N PHE A 32 7.23 11.26 3.00
CA PHE A 32 7.05 12.62 3.48
C PHE A 32 6.86 13.66 2.36
N PRO A 33 6.05 14.72 2.60
CA PRO A 33 5.22 14.92 3.80
C PRO A 33 4.10 13.88 3.87
N LEU A 34 3.62 13.58 5.08
CA LEU A 34 2.51 12.64 5.25
C LEU A 34 1.22 13.28 4.70
N VAL A 35 0.33 12.43 4.20
CA VAL A 35 -0.99 12.84 3.69
C VAL A 35 -2.07 12.07 4.44
N LEU A 36 -3.21 12.72 4.70
CA LEU A 36 -4.34 12.05 5.33
C LEU A 36 -5.02 11.10 4.35
N ARG A 37 -5.23 9.86 4.77
CA ARG A 37 -5.96 8.85 4.01
C ARG A 37 -7.03 8.18 4.87
N PRO A 38 -8.18 7.81 4.29
CA PRO A 38 -9.26 7.18 5.03
C PRO A 38 -8.94 5.70 5.29
N ILE A 39 -9.12 5.25 6.53
CA ILE A 39 -9.18 3.85 6.92
C ILE A 39 -10.41 3.66 7.82
N ALA A 40 -11.33 2.81 7.38
CA ALA A 40 -12.67 2.70 7.98
C ALA A 40 -13.31 4.09 8.13
N SER A 41 -13.60 4.52 9.36
CA SER A 41 -14.23 5.82 9.67
C SER A 41 -13.23 6.90 10.11
N GLN A 42 -11.92 6.67 9.99
CA GLN A 42 -10.88 7.59 10.47
C GLN A 42 -9.98 8.07 9.33
N TRP A 43 -9.45 9.27 9.46
CA TRP A 43 -8.41 9.81 8.59
C TRP A 43 -7.08 9.76 9.33
N LEU A 44 -6.15 8.96 8.81
CA LEU A 44 -4.84 8.77 9.43
C LEU A 44 -3.73 9.29 8.52
N TRP A 45 -2.64 9.72 9.15
CA TRP A 45 -1.42 10.08 8.44
C TRP A 45 -0.82 8.85 7.76
N SER A 46 -0.59 8.97 6.46
CA SER A 46 -0.06 7.91 5.62
C SER A 46 1.06 8.44 4.73
N PRO A 47 1.99 7.58 4.28
CA PRO A 47 2.93 7.91 3.22
C PRO A 47 2.26 8.61 2.03
N ARG A 48 2.89 9.67 1.49
CA ARG A 48 2.36 10.38 0.32
C ARG A 48 2.19 9.48 -0.89
N SER A 49 3.20 8.66 -1.18
CA SER A 49 3.24 7.79 -2.36
C SER A 49 3.30 6.34 -1.93
N ILE A 50 2.13 5.75 -1.72
CA ILE A 50 2.00 4.33 -1.35
C ILE A 50 2.59 3.44 -2.46
N PHE A 51 2.37 3.77 -3.73
CA PHE A 51 2.93 3.03 -4.86
C PHE A 51 4.46 3.17 -4.94
N GLY A 52 4.99 4.38 -4.77
CA GLY A 52 6.44 4.61 -4.72
C GLY A 52 7.09 3.82 -3.59
N TYR A 53 6.45 3.81 -2.42
CA TYR A 53 6.85 3.00 -1.27
C TYR A 53 6.90 1.51 -1.64
N TYR A 54 5.81 0.91 -2.14
CA TYR A 54 5.78 -0.52 -2.49
C TYR A 54 6.75 -0.88 -3.60
N ARG A 55 6.85 -0.08 -4.67
CA ARG A 55 7.82 -0.30 -5.77
C ARG A 55 9.26 -0.22 -5.27
N SER A 56 9.57 0.66 -4.32
CA SER A 56 10.91 0.75 -3.72
C SER A 56 11.28 -0.53 -2.96
N LEU A 57 10.32 -1.17 -2.30
CA LEU A 57 10.52 -2.46 -1.63
C LEU A 57 10.68 -3.60 -2.64
N GLN A 58 9.91 -3.60 -3.74
CA GLN A 58 10.04 -4.64 -4.78
C GLN A 58 11.43 -4.69 -5.39
N LYS A 59 11.94 -3.53 -5.84
CA LYS A 59 13.24 -3.43 -6.53
C LYS A 59 14.39 -4.01 -5.70
N ARG A 60 14.29 -3.97 -4.37
CA ARG A 60 15.38 -4.37 -3.47
C ARG A 60 15.25 -5.79 -2.93
N HIS A 61 14.03 -6.28 -2.72
CA HIS A 61 13.85 -7.55 -2.04
C HIS A 61 13.72 -8.75 -2.99
N ASN A 62 13.55 -8.56 -4.30
CA ASN A 62 13.20 -9.64 -5.25
C ASN A 62 11.97 -10.48 -4.83
N VAL A 63 11.29 -10.13 -3.74
CA VAL A 63 10.13 -10.85 -3.16
C VAL A 63 8.97 -10.90 -4.16
N TYR A 64 8.98 -9.98 -5.14
CA TYR A 64 7.97 -9.86 -6.18
C TYR A 64 8.57 -9.83 -7.59
N ALA A 65 9.83 -10.25 -7.78
CA ALA A 65 10.50 -10.20 -9.09
C ALA A 65 9.80 -11.06 -10.17
N ALA A 66 8.95 -12.01 -9.76
CA ALA A 66 8.12 -12.84 -10.63
C ALA A 66 6.63 -12.44 -10.61
N ALA A 67 6.23 -11.42 -9.84
CA ALA A 67 4.84 -10.96 -9.82
C ALA A 67 4.61 -10.00 -11.00
N PRO A 68 3.47 -10.12 -11.71
CA PRO A 68 3.03 -9.09 -12.65
C PRO A 68 2.90 -7.74 -11.95
N SER A 69 2.73 -6.67 -12.71
CA SER A 69 2.54 -5.31 -12.18
C SER A 69 1.63 -5.33 -10.95
N PHE A 70 2.05 -4.65 -9.87
CA PHE A 70 1.25 -4.47 -8.64
C PHE A 70 -0.15 -3.91 -8.95
N ASP A 71 -0.28 -3.28 -10.10
CA ASP A 71 -1.50 -2.65 -10.59
C ASP A 71 -2.54 -3.69 -11.09
N GLU A 72 -2.11 -4.89 -11.49
CA GLU A 72 -2.98 -5.91 -12.07
C GLU A 72 -3.10 -7.17 -11.21
N THR A 73 -2.08 -7.49 -10.41
CA THR A 73 -2.04 -8.75 -9.65
C THR A 73 -2.03 -8.52 -8.15
N CYS A 74 -3.06 -9.06 -7.50
CA CYS A 74 -3.26 -9.02 -6.07
C CYS A 74 -2.70 -10.30 -5.44
N LEU A 75 -1.93 -10.14 -4.38
CA LEU A 75 -1.16 -11.22 -3.76
C LEU A 75 -1.62 -11.45 -2.33
N GLN A 76 -1.83 -12.72 -1.99
CA GLN A 76 -2.04 -13.10 -0.61
C GLN A 76 -0.70 -13.17 0.14
N GLN A 77 -0.64 -12.53 1.30
CA GLN A 77 0.49 -12.72 2.22
C GLN A 77 0.55 -14.16 2.72
N ARG A 78 1.78 -14.69 2.85
CA ARG A 78 1.99 -16.07 3.34
C ARG A 78 1.63 -16.21 4.82
N TYR A 79 1.78 -15.16 5.63
CA TYR A 79 1.48 -15.24 7.06
C TYR A 79 -0.02 -15.02 7.32
N SER A 80 -0.65 -15.94 8.04
CA SER A 80 -2.03 -15.79 8.51
C SER A 80 -2.03 -15.35 9.96
N HIS A 81 -2.28 -14.06 10.21
CA HIS A 81 -2.41 -13.52 11.57
C HIS A 81 -3.56 -14.18 12.36
N ARG A 82 -4.62 -14.68 11.70
CA ARG A 82 -5.69 -15.41 12.39
C ARG A 82 -5.20 -16.67 13.09
N TYR A 83 -4.21 -17.35 12.51
CA TYR A 83 -3.67 -18.61 13.02
C TYR A 83 -2.22 -18.47 13.50
N GLU A 84 -1.67 -17.26 13.49
CA GLU A 84 -0.26 -16.94 13.77
C GLU A 84 0.70 -17.95 13.12
N SER A 85 0.50 -18.25 11.83
CA SER A 85 1.27 -19.27 11.12
C SER A 85 1.44 -18.96 9.63
N THR A 86 2.54 -19.46 9.07
CA THR A 86 2.83 -19.34 7.63
C THR A 86 2.04 -20.37 6.85
N THR A 87 1.22 -19.90 5.92
CA THR A 87 0.51 -20.70 4.92
C THR A 87 1.46 -21.13 3.80
N GLN A 88 1.28 -22.35 3.30
CA GLN A 88 2.16 -22.93 2.28
C GLN A 88 1.86 -22.43 0.85
N LYS A 89 0.67 -21.87 0.60
CA LYS A 89 0.22 -21.50 -0.75
C LYS A 89 0.35 -20.01 -0.98
N PHE A 90 1.20 -19.64 -1.93
CA PHE A 90 1.18 -18.32 -2.53
C PHE A 90 0.03 -18.25 -3.54
N LEU A 91 -0.92 -17.34 -3.32
CA LEU A 91 -2.04 -17.12 -4.24
C LEU A 91 -1.88 -15.74 -4.87
N ALA A 92 -1.94 -15.73 -6.20
CA ALA A 92 -1.96 -14.53 -7.02
C ALA A 92 -3.25 -14.57 -7.85
N VAL A 93 -3.98 -13.46 -7.85
CA VAL A 93 -5.20 -13.30 -8.65
C VAL A 93 -5.15 -11.97 -9.38
N ASN A 94 -5.90 -11.85 -10.47
CA ASN A 94 -6.09 -10.53 -11.07
C ASN A 94 -6.92 -9.67 -10.12
N CYS A 95 -6.44 -8.47 -9.79
CA CYS A 95 -7.10 -7.57 -8.83
C CYS A 95 -8.54 -7.23 -9.23
N SER A 96 -8.86 -7.20 -10.52
CA SER A 96 -10.23 -6.95 -10.99
C SER A 96 -11.23 -7.98 -10.48
N GLN A 97 -10.81 -9.22 -10.22
CA GLN A 97 -11.67 -10.27 -9.67
C GLN A 97 -12.10 -9.95 -8.22
N LEU A 98 -11.39 -9.05 -7.54
CA LEU A 98 -11.62 -8.68 -6.16
C LEU A 98 -12.41 -7.37 -5.99
N HIS A 99 -12.60 -6.59 -7.06
CA HIS A 99 -13.24 -5.27 -6.99
C HIS A 99 -14.69 -5.28 -6.46
N ASN A 100 -15.38 -6.42 -6.60
CA ASN A 100 -16.75 -6.63 -6.10
C ASN A 100 -16.80 -7.20 -4.68
N ILE A 101 -15.65 -7.49 -4.07
CA ILE A 101 -15.55 -8.11 -2.74
C ILE A 101 -14.87 -7.16 -1.77
N TYR A 102 -13.79 -6.51 -2.20
CA TYR A 102 -12.96 -5.65 -1.37
C TYR A 102 -12.93 -4.21 -1.88
N PRO A 103 -12.90 -3.21 -0.97
CA PRO A 103 -12.57 -1.85 -1.35
C PRO A 103 -11.20 -1.79 -2.03
N TYR A 104 -11.08 -0.94 -3.06
CA TYR A 104 -9.83 -0.79 -3.81
C TYR A 104 -9.59 0.68 -4.18
N ILE A 105 -8.33 1.03 -4.42
CA ILE A 105 -7.96 2.37 -4.88
C ILE A 105 -7.93 2.38 -6.40
N ARG A 106 -8.78 3.21 -7.01
CA ARG A 106 -8.66 3.56 -8.43
C ARG A 106 -7.87 4.84 -8.55
N ARG A 107 -6.82 4.83 -9.35
CA ARG A 107 -6.01 6.01 -9.64
C ARG A 107 -6.22 6.44 -11.09
N THR A 108 -6.42 7.73 -11.30
CA THR A 108 -6.35 8.36 -12.61
C THR A 108 -5.35 9.50 -12.56
N CYS A 109 -4.77 9.85 -13.69
CA CYS A 109 -3.81 10.95 -13.77
C CYS A 109 -4.12 11.84 -14.97
N ASN A 110 -3.79 13.11 -14.85
CA ASN A 110 -3.57 14.01 -15.98
C ASN A 110 -2.09 14.44 -15.96
N GLU A 111 -1.71 15.39 -16.82
CA GLU A 111 -0.32 15.85 -16.97
C GLU A 111 0.32 16.38 -15.68
N THR A 112 -0.48 16.79 -14.68
CA THR A 112 0.04 17.49 -13.49
C THR A 112 -0.48 16.95 -12.17
N LYS A 113 -1.53 16.12 -12.18
CA LYS A 113 -2.28 15.69 -11.00
C LYS A 113 -2.65 14.23 -11.06
N TYR A 114 -2.62 13.63 -9.88
CA TYR A 114 -3.15 12.29 -9.64
C TYR A 114 -4.42 12.39 -8.80
N PHE A 115 -5.42 11.63 -9.21
CA PHE A 115 -6.70 11.49 -8.52
C PHE A 115 -6.79 10.06 -8.02
N GLU A 116 -7.03 9.90 -6.72
CA GLU A 116 -7.19 8.60 -6.09
C GLU A 116 -8.60 8.50 -5.53
N TYR A 117 -9.26 7.37 -5.82
CA TYR A 117 -10.63 7.11 -5.42
C TYR A 117 -10.68 5.81 -4.63
N LEU A 118 -11.20 5.85 -3.39
CA LEU A 118 -11.56 4.63 -2.69
C LEU A 118 -12.88 4.11 -3.27
N MET A 119 -12.82 3.01 -3.99
CA MET A 119 -13.95 2.39 -4.68
C MET A 119 -14.51 1.23 -3.86
N ILE A 120 -15.82 1.04 -3.88
CA ILE A 120 -16.50 -0.16 -3.39
C ILE A 120 -17.53 -0.59 -4.45
N ASN A 121 -17.51 -1.87 -4.85
CA ASN A 121 -18.45 -2.46 -5.82
C ASN A 121 -18.51 -1.74 -7.17
N GLU A 122 -17.39 -1.16 -7.62
CA GLU A 122 -17.18 -0.48 -8.92
C GLU A 122 -18.10 0.73 -9.24
N LYS A 123 -19.10 1.02 -8.40
CA LYS A 123 -20.17 1.97 -8.75
C LYS A 123 -19.92 3.39 -8.29
N THR A 124 -19.36 3.60 -7.09
CA THR A 124 -19.25 4.95 -6.54
C THR A 124 -18.00 5.10 -5.67
N PRO A 125 -17.21 6.17 -5.86
CA PRO A 125 -16.11 6.46 -4.94
C PRO A 125 -16.67 6.86 -3.58
N MET A 126 -16.18 6.22 -2.52
CA MET A 126 -16.46 6.57 -1.13
C MET A 126 -15.68 7.80 -0.70
N TYR A 127 -14.43 7.92 -1.15
CA TYR A 127 -13.56 9.07 -0.91
C TYR A 127 -12.76 9.39 -2.16
N SER A 128 -12.39 10.66 -2.31
CA SER A 128 -11.48 11.15 -3.35
C SER A 128 -10.34 11.94 -2.73
N LEU A 129 -9.12 11.68 -3.17
CA LEU A 129 -7.92 12.42 -2.81
C LEU A 129 -7.26 12.96 -4.09
N ASN A 130 -6.89 14.24 -4.05
CA ASN A 130 -6.12 14.89 -5.11
C ASN A 130 -4.69 15.07 -4.60
N THR A 131 -3.72 14.54 -5.33
CA THR A 131 -2.31 14.72 -5.01
C THR A 131 -1.61 15.37 -6.19
N ASP A 132 -0.87 16.45 -5.93
CA ASP A 132 0.00 17.05 -6.92
C ASP A 132 1.14 16.09 -7.29
N GLU A 133 1.53 16.13 -8.57
CA GLU A 133 2.57 15.36 -9.25
C GLU A 133 3.35 14.36 -8.38
N ASP A 134 3.06 13.07 -8.57
CA ASP A 134 3.99 12.00 -8.22
C ASP A 134 5.16 12.12 -9.20
N ALA A 135 6.21 12.87 -8.84
CA ALA A 135 7.47 12.98 -9.58
C ALA A 135 8.23 11.64 -9.75
N TYR A 136 7.53 10.51 -9.58
CA TYR A 136 8.06 9.16 -9.42
C TYR A 136 7.30 8.10 -10.22
N ALA A 137 6.30 8.47 -11.01
CA ALA A 137 5.60 7.54 -11.91
C ALA A 137 6.47 7.07 -13.10
N HIS A 138 7.65 7.67 -13.29
CA HIS A 138 8.59 7.33 -14.36
C HIS A 138 9.79 6.46 -13.92
N LEU A 139 9.69 5.71 -12.81
CA LEU A 139 10.79 4.85 -12.30
C LEU A 139 10.44 3.38 -12.15
#